data_AF-A0A2W6CD90-F1
#
_entry.id   AF-A0A2W6CD90-F1
#
_cell.length_a   1.000
_cell.length_b   1.000
_cell.length_c   1.000
_cell.angle_alpha   90.00
_cell.angle_beta   90.00
_cell.angle_gamma   90.00
#
_symmetry.space_group_name_H-M   'P 1'
#
loop_
_entity.id
_entity.type
_entity.pdbx_description
1 polymer ?
#
loop_
_entity_poly.entity_id
_entity_poly.type
_entity_poly.pdbx_seq_one_letter_code
_entity_poly.pdbx_strand_id
1 'polypeptide(L)'
;MTASTGAAALPARRCLIVLTVAASRHPVAATALFALLRRRPALVAHATAPTVQMVVDQAPDEVAAAVYSALPGYSTDLLWAATALARRLYDTLPATAGAAQQAHRLDHLSLRLSALGRREDALAASTQAVGIYRRLVATDPAAFEPDLARTLTNFGIRLSALGRWEDAVMATTEAVEVNRRLAATNRTAFEPDLAGSLNNLSVMLSDLGLQRDALTASTQAVEIRRRLVAGNRTAFEPEFAMALNNLSVVLSNLGQRQDALAASTQSVEIYRRLAATTATTFEPDLARALTNLGADLADLGRLPDALTTTRQAVEIRRQLDAANPAAFEPDLARALWVFARVRSTGQVELPQALTAGQQSVAHFERLFQQWPRVFAGDLRGARATVADVLKRS
;
A
#
# COMPACT_ATOMS: atom_id res chain seq x y z
N MET A 1 -4.69 15.74 -27.89
CA MET A 1 -6.05 16.16 -27.55
C MET A 1 -6.76 15.03 -26.81
N THR A 2 -6.76 15.06 -25.48
CA THR A 2 -7.50 14.11 -24.63
C THR A 2 -8.02 14.87 -23.41
N ALA A 3 -9.06 15.67 -23.64
CA ALA A 3 -9.91 16.23 -22.60
C ALA A 3 -11.31 15.63 -22.80
N SER A 4 -11.60 14.50 -22.14
CA SER A 4 -12.97 14.00 -21.87
C SER A 4 -12.92 12.68 -21.09
N THR A 5 -12.70 12.73 -19.78
CA THR A 5 -13.00 11.61 -18.87
C THR A 5 -13.92 12.02 -17.72
N GLY A 6 -13.89 13.29 -17.31
CA GLY A 6 -14.77 13.80 -16.24
C GLY A 6 -16.26 13.90 -16.61
N ALA A 7 -16.60 14.21 -17.87
CA ALA A 7 -17.99 14.49 -18.27
C ALA A 7 -18.86 13.22 -18.40
N ALA A 8 -18.26 12.06 -18.72
CA ALA A 8 -18.97 10.79 -18.89
C ALA A 8 -19.14 9.99 -17.58
N ALA A 9 -18.31 10.26 -16.56
CA ALA A 9 -18.32 9.54 -15.28
C ALA A 9 -19.56 9.85 -14.41
N LEU A 10 -20.03 11.10 -14.41
CA LEU A 10 -21.18 11.54 -13.63
C LEU A 10 -22.52 10.93 -14.11
N PRO A 11 -22.81 10.88 -15.43
CA PRO A 11 -23.98 10.17 -15.95
C PRO A 11 -23.98 8.68 -15.59
N ALA A 12 -22.85 7.99 -15.75
CA ALA A 12 -22.74 6.56 -15.47
C ALA A 12 -23.05 6.24 -13.99
N ARG A 13 -22.47 7.00 -13.06
CA ARG A 13 -22.72 6.86 -11.62
C ARG A 13 -24.20 7.09 -11.28
N ARG A 14 -24.82 8.14 -11.82
CA ARG A 14 -26.25 8.43 -11.59
C ARG A 14 -27.16 7.33 -12.13
N CYS A 15 -26.88 6.83 -13.33
CA CYS A 15 -27.62 5.71 -13.91
C CYS A 15 -27.53 4.46 -13.03
N LEU A 16 -26.33 4.11 -12.54
CA LEU A 16 -26.15 2.98 -11.64
C LEU A 16 -26.92 3.14 -10.33
N ILE A 17 -26.94 4.35 -9.74
CA ILE A 17 -27.71 4.63 -8.53
C ILE A 17 -29.21 4.41 -8.78
N VAL A 18 -29.76 4.98 -9.85
CA VAL A 18 -31.19 4.84 -10.18
C VAL A 18 -31.53 3.36 -10.45
N LEU A 19 -30.72 2.66 -11.23
CA LEU A 19 -30.90 1.24 -11.51
C LEU A 19 -30.81 0.39 -10.25
N THR A 20 -29.90 0.71 -9.33
CA THR A 20 -29.76 -0.01 -8.05
C THR A 20 -31.01 0.16 -7.18
N VAL A 21 -31.55 1.38 -7.10
CA VAL A 21 -32.79 1.67 -6.35
C VAL A 21 -34.01 0.99 -7.00
N ALA A 22 -34.07 0.91 -8.33
CA ALA A 22 -35.11 0.17 -9.02
C ALA A 22 -34.97 -1.35 -8.79
N ALA A 23 -33.74 -1.87 -8.86
CA ALA A 23 -33.41 -3.28 -8.65
C ALA A 23 -33.78 -3.77 -7.24
N SER A 24 -33.65 -2.91 -6.22
CA SER A 24 -34.05 -3.26 -4.85
C SER A 24 -35.56 -3.45 -4.66
N ARG A 25 -36.37 -2.97 -5.62
CA ARG A 25 -37.84 -3.05 -5.57
C ARG A 25 -38.43 -4.00 -6.61
N HIS A 26 -37.71 -4.23 -7.71
CA HIS A 26 -38.23 -4.94 -8.88
C HIS A 26 -37.21 -5.96 -9.42
N PRO A 27 -37.52 -7.27 -9.41
CA PRO A 27 -36.62 -8.31 -9.91
C PRO A 27 -36.19 -8.11 -11.37
N VAL A 28 -37.07 -7.57 -12.22
CA VAL A 28 -36.76 -7.26 -13.63
C VAL A 28 -35.63 -6.22 -13.74
N ALA A 29 -35.63 -5.22 -12.85
CA ALA A 29 -34.57 -4.21 -12.82
C ALA A 29 -33.24 -4.80 -12.30
N ALA A 30 -33.28 -5.75 -11.36
CA ALA A 30 -32.09 -6.49 -10.91
C ALA A 30 -31.48 -7.31 -12.06
N THR A 31 -32.31 -8.05 -12.82
CA THR A 31 -31.86 -8.78 -14.00
C THR A 31 -31.20 -7.86 -15.04
N ALA A 32 -31.79 -6.68 -15.29
CA ALA A 32 -31.22 -5.70 -16.21
C ALA A 32 -29.89 -5.13 -15.71
N LEU A 33 -29.78 -4.83 -14.42
CA LEU A 33 -28.55 -4.37 -13.78
C LEU A 33 -27.43 -5.42 -13.90
N PHE A 34 -27.72 -6.69 -13.60
CA PHE A 34 -26.72 -7.76 -13.68
C PHE A 34 -26.31 -8.06 -15.11
N ALA A 35 -27.25 -8.01 -16.07
CA ALA A 35 -26.92 -8.14 -17.49
C ALA A 35 -26.01 -7.00 -17.96
N LEU A 36 -26.24 -5.77 -17.48
CA LEU A 36 -25.39 -4.61 -17.78
C LEU A 36 -23.98 -4.78 -17.20
N LEU A 37 -23.87 -5.12 -15.91
CA LEU A 37 -22.58 -5.31 -15.23
C LEU A 37 -21.78 -6.48 -15.82
N ARG A 38 -22.45 -7.55 -16.25
CA ARG A 38 -21.81 -8.65 -16.97
C ARG A 38 -21.22 -8.22 -18.30
N ARG A 39 -21.97 -7.44 -19.09
CA ARG A 39 -21.53 -6.95 -20.40
C ARG A 39 -20.48 -5.84 -20.31
N ARG A 40 -20.53 -5.03 -19.26
CA ARG A 40 -19.62 -3.90 -19.04
C ARG A 40 -19.14 -3.83 -17.58
N PRO A 41 -18.24 -4.75 -17.16
CA PRO A 41 -17.72 -4.77 -15.79
C PRO A 41 -17.01 -3.47 -15.39
N ALA A 42 -16.41 -2.76 -16.35
CA ALA A 42 -15.75 -1.48 -16.10
C ALA A 42 -16.67 -0.40 -15.49
N LEU A 43 -17.99 -0.54 -15.60
CA LEU A 43 -18.95 0.35 -14.92
C LEU A 43 -18.85 0.30 -13.40
N VAL A 44 -18.25 -0.77 -12.83
CA VAL A 44 -18.00 -0.91 -11.40
C VAL A 44 -17.12 0.21 -10.85
N ALA A 45 -16.28 0.85 -11.67
CA ALA A 45 -15.54 2.05 -11.28
C ALA A 45 -16.45 3.22 -10.84
N HIS A 46 -17.73 3.18 -11.19
CA HIS A 46 -18.74 4.15 -10.81
C HIS A 46 -19.80 3.59 -9.85
N ALA A 47 -19.64 2.35 -9.39
CA ALA A 47 -20.58 1.71 -8.47
C ALA A 47 -20.49 2.34 -7.07
N THR A 48 -21.63 2.33 -6.36
CA THR A 48 -21.69 2.70 -4.94
C THR A 48 -21.74 1.43 -4.08
N ALA A 49 -21.54 1.57 -2.77
CA ALA A 49 -21.62 0.43 -1.86
C ALA A 49 -22.95 -0.33 -1.98
N PRO A 50 -24.13 0.33 -2.08
CA PRO A 50 -25.40 -0.37 -2.34
C PRO A 50 -25.44 -1.13 -3.67
N THR A 51 -24.80 -0.63 -4.74
CA THR A 51 -24.73 -1.35 -6.03
C THR A 51 -23.93 -2.64 -5.87
N VAL A 52 -22.78 -2.58 -5.19
CA VAL A 52 -21.95 -3.77 -4.95
C VAL A 52 -22.66 -4.71 -3.98
N GLN A 53 -23.33 -4.21 -2.95
CA GLN A 53 -24.11 -5.02 -2.01
C GLN A 53 -25.26 -5.76 -2.72
N MET A 54 -25.95 -5.11 -3.66
CA MET A 54 -26.95 -5.78 -4.50
C MET A 54 -26.35 -6.96 -5.29
N VAL A 55 -25.12 -6.81 -5.76
CA VAL A 55 -24.39 -7.91 -6.42
C VAL A 55 -24.08 -9.02 -5.42
N VAL A 56 -23.62 -8.68 -4.21
CA VAL A 56 -23.41 -9.65 -3.12
C VAL A 56 -24.67 -10.44 -2.82
N ASP A 57 -25.82 -9.79 -2.74
CA ASP A 57 -27.04 -10.43 -2.23
C ASP A 57 -27.77 -11.25 -3.31
N GLN A 58 -27.74 -10.82 -4.58
CA GLN A 58 -28.68 -11.32 -5.59
C GLN A 58 -28.08 -11.69 -6.94
N ALA A 59 -26.85 -11.26 -7.27
CA ALA A 59 -26.31 -11.52 -8.61
C ALA A 59 -25.91 -13.00 -8.80
N PRO A 60 -25.98 -13.56 -10.01
CA PRO A 60 -25.34 -14.85 -10.32
C PRO A 60 -23.82 -14.82 -10.11
N ASP A 61 -23.21 -15.96 -9.79
CA ASP A 61 -21.78 -16.05 -9.44
C ASP A 61 -20.83 -15.58 -10.56
N GLU A 62 -21.19 -15.78 -11.83
CA GLU A 62 -20.44 -15.25 -12.99
C GLU A 62 -20.38 -13.71 -12.94
N VAL A 63 -21.50 -13.06 -12.63
CA VAL A 63 -21.60 -11.60 -12.53
C VAL A 63 -20.86 -11.12 -11.29
N ALA A 64 -21.01 -11.80 -10.15
CA ALA A 64 -20.29 -11.50 -8.92
C ALA A 64 -18.78 -11.55 -9.14
N ALA A 65 -18.27 -12.57 -9.84
CA ALA A 65 -16.86 -12.71 -10.17
C ALA A 65 -16.37 -11.60 -11.12
N ALA A 66 -17.13 -11.29 -12.17
CA ALA A 66 -16.79 -10.22 -13.11
C ALA A 66 -16.76 -8.84 -12.43
N VAL A 67 -17.74 -8.56 -11.56
CA VAL A 67 -17.80 -7.34 -10.76
C VAL A 67 -16.62 -7.27 -9.82
N TYR A 68 -16.29 -8.36 -9.12
CA TYR A 68 -15.15 -8.39 -8.20
C TYR A 68 -13.83 -8.07 -8.89
N SER A 69 -13.58 -8.66 -10.06
CA SER A 69 -12.37 -8.41 -10.86
C SER A 69 -12.26 -6.97 -11.36
N ALA A 70 -13.37 -6.23 -11.43
CA ALA A 70 -13.41 -4.83 -11.83
C ALA A 70 -13.42 -3.84 -10.64
N LEU A 71 -13.48 -4.33 -9.39
CA LEU A 71 -13.42 -3.47 -8.21
C LEU A 71 -12.03 -2.84 -8.07
N PRO A 72 -11.93 -1.59 -7.60
CA PRO A 72 -10.65 -1.02 -7.23
C PRO A 72 -9.98 -1.85 -6.12
N GLY A 73 -8.66 -1.90 -6.13
CA GLY A 73 -7.87 -2.61 -5.11
C GLY A 73 -8.15 -2.11 -3.69
N TYR A 74 -8.33 -0.79 -3.53
CA TYR A 74 -8.76 -0.16 -2.29
C TYR A 74 -9.77 0.95 -2.57
N SER A 75 -10.82 1.03 -1.75
CA SER A 75 -11.82 2.10 -1.75
C SER A 75 -12.48 2.11 -0.37
N THR A 76 -12.46 3.25 0.31
CA THR A 76 -13.16 3.43 1.59
C THR A 76 -14.65 3.22 1.44
N ASP A 77 -15.23 3.77 0.37
CA ASP A 77 -16.67 3.69 0.09
C ASP A 77 -17.13 2.24 -0.14
N LEU A 78 -16.29 1.42 -0.77
CA LEU A 78 -16.62 0.04 -1.12
C LEU A 78 -16.04 -0.98 -0.13
N LEU A 79 -15.40 -0.56 0.94
CA LEU A 79 -14.59 -1.42 1.81
C LEU A 79 -15.35 -2.66 2.32
N TRP A 80 -16.54 -2.43 2.89
CA TRP A 80 -17.40 -3.50 3.41
C TRP A 80 -17.98 -4.37 2.30
N ALA A 81 -18.56 -3.75 1.27
CA ALA A 81 -19.23 -4.47 0.18
C ALA A 81 -18.25 -5.31 -0.66
N ALA A 82 -17.03 -4.80 -0.91
CA ALA A 82 -15.98 -5.55 -1.59
C ALA A 82 -15.48 -6.75 -0.76
N THR A 83 -15.40 -6.60 0.56
CA THR A 83 -15.06 -7.71 1.48
C THR A 83 -16.16 -8.75 1.51
N ALA A 84 -17.42 -8.34 1.59
CA ALA A 84 -18.57 -9.23 1.52
C ALA A 84 -18.62 -9.99 0.19
N LEU A 85 -18.30 -9.33 -0.93
CA LEU A 85 -18.24 -9.99 -2.24
C LEU A 85 -17.11 -11.00 -2.33
N ALA A 86 -15.90 -10.68 -1.81
CA ALA A 86 -14.80 -11.64 -1.74
C ALA A 86 -15.16 -12.87 -0.91
N ARG A 87 -15.80 -12.66 0.25
CA ARG A 87 -16.26 -13.71 1.15
C ARG A 87 -17.28 -14.60 0.47
N ARG A 88 -18.32 -14.02 -0.13
CA ARG A 88 -19.33 -14.77 -0.89
C ARG A 88 -18.69 -15.62 -1.98
N LEU A 89 -17.80 -15.04 -2.79
CA LEU A 89 -17.14 -15.75 -3.90
C LEU A 89 -16.22 -16.89 -3.43
N TYR A 90 -15.81 -16.88 -2.17
CA TYR A 90 -15.12 -18.00 -1.54
C TYR A 90 -16.14 -19.03 -0.99
N ASP A 91 -17.16 -18.59 -0.26
CA ASP A 91 -18.13 -19.47 0.38
C ASP A 91 -19.03 -20.22 -0.64
N THR A 92 -19.30 -19.63 -1.81
CA THR A 92 -20.09 -20.25 -2.89
C THR A 92 -19.25 -21.00 -3.92
N LEU A 93 -17.94 -21.21 -3.68
CA LEU A 93 -17.12 -22.05 -4.54
C LEU A 93 -17.77 -23.44 -4.71
N PRO A 94 -18.01 -23.91 -5.93
CA PRO A 94 -18.58 -25.23 -6.13
C PRO A 94 -17.60 -26.30 -5.67
N ALA A 95 -18.12 -27.45 -5.19
CA ALA A 95 -17.27 -28.57 -4.76
C ALA A 95 -16.37 -29.13 -5.88
N THR A 96 -16.69 -28.84 -7.15
CA THR A 96 -15.89 -29.18 -8.33
C THR A 96 -14.77 -28.17 -8.62
N ALA A 97 -14.69 -27.05 -7.90
CA ALA A 97 -13.64 -26.06 -8.08
C ALA A 97 -12.28 -26.68 -7.74
N GLY A 98 -11.31 -26.46 -8.63
CA GLY A 98 -9.94 -26.92 -8.42
C GLY A 98 -9.26 -26.16 -7.27
N ALA A 99 -8.26 -26.78 -6.65
CA ALA A 99 -7.51 -26.21 -5.54
C ALA A 99 -6.89 -24.84 -5.87
N ALA A 100 -6.44 -24.63 -7.10
CA ALA A 100 -5.90 -23.33 -7.54
C ALA A 100 -6.94 -22.20 -7.45
N GLN A 101 -8.19 -22.47 -7.83
CA GLN A 101 -9.27 -21.49 -7.75
C GLN A 101 -9.61 -21.18 -6.29
N GLN A 102 -9.63 -22.19 -5.42
CA GLN A 102 -9.81 -22.01 -3.98
C GLN A 102 -8.71 -21.12 -3.38
N ALA A 103 -7.44 -21.40 -3.69
CA ALA A 103 -6.30 -20.62 -3.21
C ALA A 103 -6.36 -19.16 -3.69
N HIS A 104 -6.71 -18.95 -4.97
CA HIS A 104 -6.93 -17.63 -5.53
C HIS A 104 -8.01 -16.86 -4.77
N ARG A 105 -9.18 -17.46 -4.50
CA ARG A 105 -10.25 -16.81 -3.73
C ARG A 105 -9.82 -16.45 -2.30
N LEU A 106 -9.07 -17.33 -1.65
CA LEU A 106 -8.53 -17.08 -0.30
C LEU A 106 -7.55 -15.91 -0.26
N ASP A 107 -6.64 -15.79 -1.24
CA ASP A 107 -5.69 -14.68 -1.33
C ASP A 107 -6.42 -13.33 -1.54
N HIS A 108 -7.42 -13.30 -2.42
CA HIS A 108 -8.28 -12.12 -2.63
C HIS A 108 -9.13 -11.76 -1.41
N LEU A 109 -9.68 -12.74 -0.71
CA LEU A 109 -10.38 -12.55 0.56
C LEU A 109 -9.43 -11.99 1.63
N SER A 110 -8.21 -12.53 1.73
CA SER A 110 -7.17 -12.05 2.64
C SER A 110 -6.86 -10.58 2.41
N LEU A 111 -6.72 -10.16 1.14
CA LEU A 111 -6.51 -8.76 0.77
C LEU A 111 -7.62 -7.85 1.31
N ARG A 112 -8.89 -8.23 1.11
CA ARG A 112 -10.04 -7.41 1.54
C ARG A 112 -10.19 -7.37 3.07
N LEU A 113 -10.00 -8.50 3.75
CA LEU A 113 -10.00 -8.56 5.22
C LEU A 113 -8.90 -7.68 5.81
N SER A 114 -7.72 -7.66 5.20
CA SER A 114 -6.64 -6.78 5.64
C SER A 114 -6.98 -5.31 5.45
N ALA A 115 -7.62 -4.94 4.34
CA ALA A 115 -8.08 -3.57 4.11
C ALA A 115 -9.12 -3.14 5.15
N LEU A 116 -9.94 -4.08 5.64
CA LEU A 116 -10.92 -3.87 6.71
C LEU A 116 -10.29 -3.83 8.12
N GLY A 117 -8.98 -4.03 8.24
CA GLY A 117 -8.29 -4.11 9.53
C GLY A 117 -8.47 -5.43 10.28
N ARG A 118 -9.13 -6.43 9.69
CA ARG A 118 -9.31 -7.80 10.23
C ARG A 118 -8.05 -8.63 9.97
N ARG A 119 -6.94 -8.21 10.60
CA ARG A 119 -5.58 -8.70 10.30
C ARG A 119 -5.41 -10.19 10.58
N GLU A 120 -5.99 -10.71 11.65
CA GLU A 120 -5.91 -12.13 12.01
C GLU A 120 -6.66 -13.01 10.99
N ASP A 121 -7.87 -12.60 10.59
CA ASP A 121 -8.65 -13.32 9.58
C ASP A 121 -7.95 -13.25 8.21
N ALA A 122 -7.35 -12.10 7.88
CA ALA A 122 -6.55 -11.95 6.68
C ALA A 122 -5.36 -12.91 6.68
N LEU A 123 -4.63 -12.99 7.80
CA LEU A 123 -3.50 -13.91 7.95
C LEU A 123 -3.96 -15.38 7.82
N ALA A 124 -5.08 -15.75 8.43
CA ALA A 124 -5.64 -17.10 8.33
C ALA A 124 -5.97 -17.48 6.87
N ALA A 125 -6.63 -16.58 6.13
CA ALA A 125 -6.94 -16.80 4.72
C ALA A 125 -5.67 -16.93 3.85
N SER A 126 -4.68 -16.04 4.04
CA SER A 126 -3.39 -16.14 3.33
C SER A 126 -2.64 -17.43 3.68
N THR A 127 -2.66 -17.87 4.94
CA THR A 127 -2.01 -19.12 5.38
C THR A 127 -2.57 -20.32 4.62
N GLN A 128 -3.90 -20.39 4.49
CA GLN A 128 -4.56 -21.45 3.72
C GLN A 128 -4.18 -21.39 2.23
N ALA A 129 -4.18 -20.19 1.63
CA ALA A 129 -3.79 -20.00 0.23
C ALA A 129 -2.35 -20.47 -0.05
N VAL A 130 -1.37 -20.07 0.78
CA VAL A 130 0.03 -20.53 0.70
C VAL A 130 0.10 -22.05 0.80
N GLY A 131 -0.60 -22.65 1.76
CA GLY A 131 -0.62 -24.10 1.95
C GLY A 131 -1.14 -24.86 0.73
N ILE A 132 -2.15 -24.32 0.04
CA ILE A 132 -2.67 -24.90 -1.20
C ILE A 132 -1.65 -24.74 -2.34
N TYR A 133 -1.12 -23.55 -2.58
CA TYR A 133 -0.15 -23.33 -3.67
C TYR A 133 1.13 -24.12 -3.49
N ARG A 134 1.62 -24.33 -2.26
CA ARG A 134 2.78 -25.22 -2.01
C ARG A 134 2.50 -26.66 -2.45
N ARG A 135 1.29 -27.18 -2.20
CA ARG A 135 0.89 -28.52 -2.68
C ARG A 135 0.79 -28.58 -4.20
N LEU A 136 0.26 -27.53 -4.82
CA LEU A 136 0.15 -27.44 -6.28
C LEU A 136 1.52 -27.36 -6.97
N VAL A 137 2.45 -26.57 -6.41
CA VAL A 137 3.83 -26.49 -6.90
C VAL A 137 4.56 -27.83 -6.76
N ALA A 138 4.28 -28.63 -5.73
CA ALA A 138 4.85 -29.97 -5.62
C ALA A 138 4.44 -30.92 -6.75
N THR A 139 3.31 -30.65 -7.42
CA THR A 139 2.81 -31.45 -8.55
C THR A 139 3.13 -30.84 -9.92
N ASP A 140 3.05 -29.52 -10.04
CA ASP A 140 3.31 -28.78 -11.28
C ASP A 140 3.96 -27.42 -10.95
N PRO A 141 5.28 -27.38 -10.75
CA PRO A 141 5.98 -26.16 -10.39
C PRO A 141 5.80 -25.05 -11.43
N ALA A 142 5.92 -25.39 -12.72
CA ALA A 142 5.90 -24.41 -13.80
C ALA A 142 4.57 -23.65 -13.88
N ALA A 143 3.45 -24.33 -13.61
CA ALA A 143 2.13 -23.69 -13.62
C ALA A 143 1.87 -22.80 -12.40
N PHE A 144 2.39 -23.15 -11.22
CA PHE A 144 1.94 -22.56 -9.95
C PHE A 144 3.00 -21.77 -9.16
N GLU A 145 4.28 -21.81 -9.56
CA GLU A 145 5.32 -20.98 -8.94
C GLU A 145 5.00 -19.47 -8.98
N PRO A 146 4.48 -18.89 -10.09
CA PRO A 146 4.10 -17.47 -10.11
C PRO A 146 3.04 -17.11 -9.06
N ASP A 147 2.01 -17.94 -8.92
CA ASP A 147 0.96 -17.72 -7.92
C ASP A 147 1.48 -17.90 -6.49
N LEU A 148 2.33 -18.91 -6.26
CA LEU A 148 2.96 -19.10 -4.96
C LEU A 148 3.81 -17.88 -4.56
N ALA A 149 4.64 -17.35 -5.46
CA ALA A 149 5.48 -16.20 -5.18
C ALA A 149 4.67 -14.94 -4.83
N ARG A 150 3.59 -14.70 -5.58
CA ARG A 150 2.67 -13.59 -5.33
C ARG A 150 1.97 -13.74 -3.98
N THR A 151 1.42 -14.92 -3.69
CA THR A 151 0.74 -15.19 -2.41
C THR A 151 1.70 -15.14 -1.21
N LEU A 152 2.94 -15.62 -1.36
CA LEU A 152 3.98 -15.51 -0.31
C LEU A 152 4.36 -14.04 -0.03
N THR A 153 4.47 -13.22 -1.07
CA THR A 153 4.73 -11.77 -0.92
C THR A 153 3.62 -11.10 -0.12
N ASN A 154 2.36 -11.39 -0.45
CA ASN A 154 1.20 -10.90 0.29
C ASN A 154 1.18 -11.41 1.74
N PHE A 155 1.49 -12.69 1.93
CA PHE A 155 1.53 -13.33 3.24
C PHE A 155 2.59 -12.68 4.15
N GLY A 156 3.78 -12.38 3.62
CA GLY A 156 4.82 -11.63 4.32
C GLY A 156 4.33 -10.26 4.79
N ILE A 157 3.61 -9.51 3.95
CA ILE A 157 3.02 -8.22 4.34
C ILE A 157 2.04 -8.39 5.51
N ARG A 158 1.20 -9.44 5.52
CA ARG A 158 0.24 -9.70 6.62
C ARG A 158 0.95 -10.05 7.92
N LEU A 159 2.00 -10.86 7.85
CA LEU A 159 2.83 -11.19 9.01
C LEU A 159 3.50 -9.94 9.59
N SER A 160 4.09 -9.11 8.73
CA SER A 160 4.72 -7.85 9.14
C SER A 160 3.72 -6.89 9.80
N ALA A 161 2.49 -6.79 9.27
CA ALA A 161 1.43 -5.96 9.83
C ALA A 161 0.96 -6.39 11.24
N LEU A 162 1.28 -7.63 11.65
CA LEU A 162 1.03 -8.18 12.99
C LEU A 162 2.28 -8.18 13.88
N GLY A 163 3.40 -7.63 13.39
CA GLY A 163 4.68 -7.62 14.10
C GLY A 163 5.35 -9.00 14.18
N ARG A 164 5.06 -9.91 13.25
CA ARG A 164 5.73 -11.22 13.10
C ARG A 164 6.84 -11.11 12.05
N TRP A 165 7.85 -10.29 12.35
CA TRP A 165 8.82 -9.85 11.35
C TRP A 165 9.74 -10.98 10.86
N GLU A 166 10.14 -11.90 11.73
CA GLU A 166 10.96 -13.06 11.36
C GLU A 166 10.23 -13.97 10.37
N ASP A 167 8.97 -14.29 10.65
CA ASP A 167 8.12 -15.09 9.75
C ASP A 167 7.90 -14.35 8.41
N ALA A 168 7.75 -13.02 8.46
CA ALA A 168 7.55 -12.19 7.28
C ALA A 168 8.78 -12.20 6.36
N VAL A 169 9.98 -12.10 6.95
CA VAL A 169 11.26 -12.22 6.23
C VAL A 169 11.39 -13.60 5.61
N MET A 170 11.07 -14.68 6.34
CA MET A 170 11.12 -16.03 5.78
C MET A 170 10.20 -16.19 4.56
N ALA A 171 8.93 -15.81 4.68
CA ALA A 171 7.96 -15.93 3.59
C ALA A 171 8.35 -15.08 2.36
N THR A 172 8.83 -13.86 2.58
CA THR A 172 9.20 -12.96 1.49
C THR A 172 10.54 -13.36 0.85
N THR A 173 11.46 -13.96 1.62
CA THR A 173 12.70 -14.55 1.07
C THR A 173 12.38 -15.71 0.12
N GLU A 174 11.47 -16.61 0.51
CA GLU A 174 10.97 -17.68 -0.38
C GLU A 174 10.35 -17.10 -1.66
N ALA A 175 9.54 -16.04 -1.55
CA ALA A 175 8.98 -15.35 -2.71
C ALA A 175 10.06 -14.76 -3.64
N VAL A 176 11.10 -14.13 -3.08
CA VAL A 176 12.24 -13.59 -3.85
C VAL A 176 12.99 -14.70 -4.58
N GLU A 177 13.19 -15.86 -3.94
CA GLU A 177 13.86 -17.00 -4.57
C GLU A 177 13.06 -17.56 -5.75
N VAL A 178 11.75 -17.73 -5.59
CA VAL A 178 10.85 -18.17 -6.68
C VAL A 178 10.87 -17.15 -7.82
N ASN A 179 10.65 -15.87 -7.52
CA ASN A 179 10.67 -14.80 -8.53
C ASN A 179 12.03 -14.68 -9.23
N ARG A 180 13.14 -14.97 -8.54
CA ARG A 180 14.48 -14.99 -9.15
C ARG A 180 14.61 -16.12 -10.17
N ARG A 181 14.10 -17.32 -9.86
CA ARG A 181 14.04 -18.44 -10.83
C ARG A 181 13.17 -18.10 -12.04
N LEU A 182 11.99 -17.53 -11.80
CA LEU A 182 11.07 -17.09 -12.86
C LEU A 182 11.67 -15.98 -13.74
N ALA A 183 12.33 -14.97 -13.15
CA ALA A 183 12.99 -13.92 -13.91
C ALA A 183 14.19 -14.42 -14.72
N ALA A 184 14.84 -15.52 -14.29
CA ALA A 184 15.90 -16.15 -15.07
C ALA A 184 15.38 -16.80 -16.36
N THR A 185 14.12 -17.25 -16.39
CA THR A 185 13.49 -17.83 -17.59
C THR A 185 12.78 -16.80 -18.44
N ASN A 186 12.12 -15.81 -17.83
CA ASN A 186 11.46 -14.71 -18.52
C ASN A 186 11.57 -13.39 -17.73
N ARG A 187 12.63 -12.63 -18.03
CA ARG A 187 12.91 -11.34 -17.37
C ARG A 187 11.75 -10.36 -17.48
N THR A 188 11.24 -10.14 -18.68
CA THR A 188 10.21 -9.13 -18.94
C THR A 188 8.94 -9.40 -18.15
N ALA A 189 8.57 -10.67 -17.98
CA ALA A 189 7.38 -11.04 -17.21
C ALA A 189 7.57 -10.90 -15.70
N PHE A 190 8.73 -11.29 -15.17
CA PHE A 190 8.89 -11.52 -13.72
C PHE A 190 9.87 -10.58 -13.00
N GLU A 191 10.65 -9.76 -13.70
CA GLU A 191 11.45 -8.70 -13.05
C GLU A 191 10.59 -7.71 -12.24
N PRO A 192 9.37 -7.30 -12.65
CA PRO A 192 8.51 -6.44 -11.83
C PRO A 192 8.16 -7.06 -10.47
N ASP A 193 7.82 -8.35 -10.43
CA ASP A 193 7.45 -9.09 -9.22
C ASP A 193 8.68 -9.36 -8.33
N LEU A 194 9.82 -9.67 -8.95
CA LEU A 194 11.10 -9.78 -8.24
C LEU A 194 11.46 -8.46 -7.55
N ALA A 195 11.34 -7.33 -8.23
CA ALA A 195 11.60 -6.02 -7.63
C ALA A 195 10.62 -5.69 -6.50
N GLY A 196 9.34 -6.03 -6.66
CA GLY A 196 8.33 -5.84 -5.61
C GLY A 196 8.62 -6.64 -4.35
N SER A 197 8.95 -7.93 -4.50
CA SER A 197 9.30 -8.82 -3.38
C SER A 197 10.60 -8.41 -2.69
N LEU A 198 11.64 -8.03 -3.44
CA LEU A 198 12.89 -7.49 -2.87
C LEU A 198 12.69 -6.20 -2.08
N ASN A 199 11.85 -5.29 -2.57
CA ASN A 199 11.53 -4.06 -1.86
C ASN A 199 10.81 -4.33 -0.54
N ASN A 200 9.86 -5.27 -0.51
CA ASN A 200 9.18 -5.67 0.72
C ASN A 200 10.14 -6.37 1.69
N LEU A 201 10.99 -7.26 1.19
CA LEU A 201 12.02 -7.94 1.98
C LEU A 201 12.97 -6.92 2.63
N SER A 202 13.41 -5.90 1.88
CA SER A 202 14.25 -4.83 2.40
C SER A 202 13.63 -4.09 3.59
N VAL A 203 12.32 -3.79 3.52
CA VAL A 203 11.63 -3.11 4.62
C VAL A 203 11.59 -4.01 5.85
N MET A 204 11.20 -5.27 5.69
CA MET A 204 11.12 -6.23 6.80
C MET A 204 12.49 -6.51 7.43
N LEU A 205 13.56 -6.59 6.64
CA LEU A 205 14.93 -6.73 7.13
C LEU A 205 15.38 -5.49 7.90
N SER A 206 15.04 -4.28 7.42
CA SER A 206 15.33 -3.04 8.14
C SER A 206 14.60 -2.98 9.49
N ASP A 207 13.33 -3.42 9.54
CA ASP A 207 12.54 -3.46 10.78
C ASP A 207 13.13 -4.44 11.81
N LEU A 208 13.77 -5.52 11.36
CA LEU A 208 14.55 -6.44 12.20
C LEU A 208 15.96 -5.93 12.56
N GLY A 209 16.38 -4.78 12.03
CA GLY A 209 17.73 -4.25 12.23
C GLY A 209 18.82 -4.92 11.38
N LEU A 210 18.46 -5.78 10.42
CA LEU A 210 19.38 -6.44 9.49
C LEU A 210 19.74 -5.52 8.31
N GLN A 211 20.37 -4.37 8.64
CA GLN A 211 20.50 -3.26 7.70
C GLN A 211 21.36 -3.55 6.46
N ARG A 212 22.39 -4.41 6.58
CA ARG A 212 23.23 -4.78 5.41
C ARG A 212 22.46 -5.65 4.41
N ASP A 213 21.62 -6.56 4.90
CA ASP A 213 20.79 -7.41 4.06
C ASP A 213 19.66 -6.58 3.42
N ALA A 214 19.08 -5.65 4.21
CA ALA A 214 18.12 -4.67 3.70
C ALA A 214 18.71 -3.82 2.56
N LEU A 215 19.96 -3.36 2.71
CA LEU A 215 20.64 -2.59 1.67
C LEU A 215 20.82 -3.43 0.41
N THR A 216 21.26 -4.67 0.55
CA THR A 216 21.42 -5.59 -0.59
C THR A 216 20.10 -5.78 -1.35
N ALA A 217 19.00 -6.02 -0.64
CA ALA A 217 17.69 -6.20 -1.25
C ALA A 217 17.15 -4.92 -1.92
N SER A 218 17.25 -3.76 -1.26
CA SER A 218 16.79 -2.47 -1.83
C SER A 218 17.61 -2.03 -3.03
N THR A 219 18.94 -2.19 -3.01
CA THR A 219 19.79 -1.88 -4.17
C THR A 219 19.40 -2.73 -5.38
N GLN A 220 19.22 -4.04 -5.20
CA GLN A 220 18.76 -4.92 -6.29
C GLN A 220 17.37 -4.51 -6.84
N ALA A 221 16.43 -4.15 -5.96
CA ALA A 221 15.11 -3.67 -6.38
C ALA A 221 15.20 -2.37 -7.22
N VAL A 222 16.03 -1.41 -6.79
CA VAL A 222 16.27 -0.14 -7.51
C VAL A 222 16.92 -0.40 -8.87
N GLU A 223 17.89 -1.30 -8.96
CA GLU A 223 18.54 -1.66 -10.23
C GLU A 223 17.56 -2.28 -11.23
N ILE A 224 16.71 -3.20 -10.78
CA ILE A 224 15.68 -3.80 -11.63
C ILE A 224 14.69 -2.71 -12.10
N ARG A 225 14.18 -1.90 -11.17
CA ARG A 225 13.22 -0.83 -11.51
C ARG A 225 13.82 0.21 -12.47
N ARG A 226 15.12 0.52 -12.35
CA ARG A 226 15.83 1.38 -13.30
C ARG A 226 15.84 0.78 -14.71
N ARG A 227 16.08 -0.53 -14.86
CA ARG A 227 16.00 -1.22 -16.17
C ARG A 227 14.57 -1.19 -16.72
N LEU A 228 13.56 -1.44 -15.89
CA LEU A 228 12.15 -1.40 -16.30
C LEU A 228 11.72 -0.01 -16.80
N VAL A 229 12.14 1.05 -16.10
CA VAL A 229 11.87 2.45 -16.51
C VAL A 229 12.51 2.79 -17.86
N ALA A 230 13.68 2.22 -18.18
CA ALA A 230 14.31 2.42 -19.49
C ALA A 230 13.49 1.82 -20.64
N GLY A 231 12.72 0.75 -20.38
CA GLY A 231 11.84 0.12 -21.37
C GLY A 231 10.44 0.72 -21.43
N ASN A 232 9.86 1.08 -20.28
CA ASN A 232 8.54 1.72 -20.22
C ASN A 232 8.45 2.66 -19.01
N ARG A 233 8.86 3.91 -19.22
CA ARG A 233 8.88 4.92 -18.16
C ARG A 233 7.53 5.08 -17.47
N THR A 234 6.47 5.34 -18.23
CA THR A 234 5.15 5.65 -17.68
C THR A 234 4.61 4.53 -16.79
N ALA A 235 4.89 3.27 -17.13
CA ALA A 235 4.39 2.12 -16.37
C ALA A 235 5.15 1.84 -15.07
N PHE A 236 6.43 2.22 -14.97
CA PHE A 236 7.30 1.77 -13.87
C PHE A 236 7.93 2.89 -13.05
N GLU A 237 7.74 4.14 -13.46
CA GLU A 237 8.26 5.31 -12.76
C GLU A 237 7.74 5.47 -11.32
N PRO A 238 6.45 5.21 -11.01
CA PRO A 238 5.96 5.26 -9.63
C PRO A 238 6.66 4.27 -8.70
N GLU A 239 6.83 3.02 -9.13
CA GLU A 239 7.47 1.99 -8.32
C GLU A 239 8.99 2.18 -8.22
N PHE A 240 9.61 2.81 -9.23
CA PHE A 240 11.01 3.21 -9.15
C PHE A 240 11.22 4.29 -8.07
N ALA A 241 10.35 5.30 -8.02
CA ALA A 241 10.39 6.32 -6.97
C ALA A 241 10.16 5.73 -5.57
N MET A 242 9.26 4.76 -5.45
CA MET A 242 9.04 4.04 -4.19
C MET A 242 10.30 3.28 -3.75
N ALA A 243 10.94 2.55 -4.67
CA ALA A 243 12.16 1.79 -4.36
C ALA A 243 13.31 2.72 -3.93
N LEU A 244 13.47 3.87 -4.58
CA LEU A 244 14.45 4.90 -4.19
C LEU A 244 14.16 5.46 -2.79
N ASN A 245 12.90 5.75 -2.47
CA ASN A 245 12.51 6.22 -1.15
C ASN A 245 12.80 5.20 -0.05
N ASN A 246 12.62 3.91 -0.32
CA ASN A 246 12.93 2.86 0.65
C ASN A 246 14.44 2.66 0.80
N LEU A 247 15.18 2.71 -0.31
CA LEU A 247 16.64 2.70 -0.29
C LEU A 247 17.21 3.86 0.54
N SER A 248 16.64 5.07 0.44
CA SER A 248 17.11 6.22 1.23
C SER A 248 17.00 5.98 2.74
N VAL A 249 15.90 5.38 3.20
CA VAL A 249 15.70 5.03 4.62
C VAL A 249 16.76 4.03 5.07
N VAL A 250 17.03 2.98 4.28
CA VAL A 250 18.04 1.97 4.61
C VAL A 250 19.45 2.58 4.67
N LEU A 251 19.79 3.44 3.70
CA LEU A 251 21.06 4.16 3.66
C LEU A 251 21.22 5.10 4.88
N SER A 252 20.16 5.82 5.26
CA SER A 252 20.15 6.68 6.45
C SER A 252 20.34 5.88 7.74
N ASN A 253 19.69 4.71 7.87
CA ASN A 253 19.88 3.81 9.01
C ASN A 253 21.32 3.26 9.12
N LEU A 254 22.03 3.14 7.99
CA LEU A 254 23.45 2.77 7.93
C LEU A 254 24.42 3.97 8.09
N GLY A 255 23.89 5.20 8.22
CA GLY A 255 24.69 6.41 8.30
C GLY A 255 25.29 6.88 6.96
N GLN A 256 24.89 6.29 5.83
CA GLN A 256 25.29 6.68 4.48
C GLN A 256 24.49 7.90 4.00
N ARG A 257 24.65 9.01 4.71
CA ARG A 257 23.76 10.19 4.61
C ARG A 257 23.74 10.85 3.23
N GLN A 258 24.88 10.91 2.54
CA GLN A 258 24.95 11.52 1.20
C GLN A 258 24.19 10.69 0.16
N ASP A 259 24.36 9.36 0.19
CA ASP A 259 23.66 8.46 -0.71
C ASP A 259 22.16 8.42 -0.42
N ALA A 260 21.78 8.47 0.86
CA ALA A 260 20.39 8.60 1.26
C ALA A 260 19.75 9.86 0.69
N LEU A 261 20.40 11.02 0.87
CA LEU A 261 19.93 12.30 0.31
C LEU A 261 19.78 12.24 -1.22
N ALA A 262 20.71 11.59 -1.93
CA ALA A 262 20.62 11.44 -3.38
C ALA A 262 19.38 10.61 -3.78
N ALA A 263 19.16 9.48 -3.10
CA ALA A 263 18.02 8.61 -3.36
C ALA A 263 16.66 9.28 -3.03
N SER A 264 16.54 9.95 -1.90
CA SER A 264 15.31 10.65 -1.51
C SER A 264 15.02 11.87 -2.40
N THR A 265 16.06 12.61 -2.81
CA THR A 265 15.92 13.71 -3.77
C THR A 265 15.34 13.21 -5.10
N GLN A 266 15.92 12.15 -5.67
CA GLN A 266 15.44 11.57 -6.93
C GLN A 266 13.99 11.05 -6.81
N SER A 267 13.64 10.42 -5.68
CA SER A 267 12.27 9.98 -5.41
C SER A 267 11.28 11.15 -5.41
N VAL A 268 11.59 12.24 -4.69
CA VAL A 268 10.74 13.45 -4.63
C VAL A 268 10.57 14.10 -6.00
N GLU A 269 11.64 14.19 -6.81
CA GLU A 269 11.54 14.74 -8.17
C GLU A 269 10.56 13.95 -9.04
N ILE A 270 10.60 12.63 -8.96
CA ILE A 270 9.66 11.76 -9.69
C ILE A 270 8.23 11.96 -9.17
N TYR A 271 8.01 11.87 -7.87
CA TYR A 271 6.66 12.01 -7.30
C TYR A 271 6.07 13.41 -7.51
N ARG A 272 6.89 14.47 -7.56
CA ARG A 272 6.41 15.82 -7.93
C ARG A 272 5.89 15.85 -9.36
N ARG A 273 6.61 15.25 -10.32
CA ARG A 273 6.15 15.15 -11.71
C ARG A 273 4.86 14.34 -11.82
N LEU A 274 4.75 13.22 -11.09
CA LEU A 274 3.55 12.37 -11.09
C LEU A 274 2.35 13.12 -10.48
N ALA A 275 2.52 13.74 -9.31
CA ALA A 275 1.46 14.50 -8.63
C ALA A 275 0.99 15.72 -9.43
N ALA A 276 1.86 16.36 -10.22
CA ALA A 276 1.46 17.44 -11.12
C ALA A 276 0.46 16.99 -12.20
N THR A 277 0.44 15.70 -12.55
CA THR A 277 -0.50 15.12 -13.53
C THR A 277 -1.68 14.41 -12.88
N THR A 278 -1.51 13.81 -11.71
CA THR A 278 -2.54 13.04 -11.00
C THR A 278 -2.37 13.18 -9.49
N ALA A 279 -2.69 14.38 -9.00
CA ALA A 279 -2.53 14.77 -7.60
C ALA A 279 -3.14 13.77 -6.62
N THR A 280 -4.43 13.43 -6.79
CA THR A 280 -5.17 12.53 -5.89
C THR A 280 -4.57 11.14 -5.72
N THR A 281 -3.76 10.68 -6.69
CA THR A 281 -3.10 9.37 -6.64
C THR A 281 -1.73 9.45 -5.99
N PHE A 282 -0.95 10.50 -6.30
CA PHE A 282 0.48 10.54 -5.95
C PHE A 282 0.84 11.53 -4.84
N GLU A 283 -0.07 12.37 -4.38
CA GLU A 283 0.16 13.24 -3.21
C GLU A 283 0.52 12.48 -1.93
N PRO A 284 -0.10 11.33 -1.59
CA PRO A 284 0.31 10.55 -0.42
C PRO A 284 1.77 10.08 -0.50
N ASP A 285 2.19 9.61 -1.68
CA ASP A 285 3.56 9.15 -1.90
C ASP A 285 4.56 10.31 -1.93
N LEU A 286 4.19 11.44 -2.55
CA LEU A 286 4.98 12.66 -2.51
C LEU A 286 5.20 13.14 -1.07
N ALA A 287 4.16 13.16 -0.24
CA ALA A 287 4.28 13.58 1.16
C ALA A 287 5.16 12.64 1.99
N ARG A 288 5.12 11.33 1.72
CA ARG A 288 6.05 10.35 2.31
C ARG A 288 7.49 10.64 1.88
N ALA A 289 7.74 10.82 0.59
CA ALA A 289 9.07 11.10 0.07
C ALA A 289 9.64 12.42 0.59
N LEU A 290 8.82 13.47 0.71
CA LEU A 290 9.20 14.75 1.31
C LEU A 290 9.55 14.62 2.79
N THR A 291 8.84 13.77 3.54
CA THR A 291 9.15 13.51 4.95
C THR A 291 10.54 12.90 5.10
N ASN A 292 10.86 11.90 4.26
CA ASN A 292 12.17 11.25 4.26
C ASN A 292 13.28 12.18 3.77
N LEU A 293 13.06 12.92 2.68
CA LEU A 293 14.02 13.93 2.19
C LEU A 293 14.29 15.00 3.26
N GLY A 294 13.25 15.46 3.96
CA GLY A 294 13.39 16.42 5.04
C GLY A 294 14.21 15.89 6.21
N ALA A 295 14.07 14.60 6.55
CA ALA A 295 14.92 13.93 7.53
C ALA A 295 16.38 13.84 7.06
N ASP A 296 16.63 13.39 5.83
CA ASP A 296 17.97 13.23 5.26
C ASP A 296 18.71 14.58 5.15
N LEU A 297 18.00 15.65 4.77
CA LEU A 297 18.53 17.02 4.76
C LEU A 297 18.94 17.49 6.16
N ALA A 298 18.11 17.24 7.16
CA ALA A 298 18.40 17.63 8.54
C ALA A 298 19.59 16.87 9.12
N ASP A 299 19.73 15.58 8.80
CA ASP A 299 20.85 14.75 9.25
C ASP A 299 22.19 15.19 8.62
N LEU A 300 22.16 15.94 7.51
CA LEU A 300 23.31 16.61 6.88
C LEU A 300 23.46 18.08 7.29
N GLY A 301 22.65 18.58 8.23
CA GLY A 301 22.69 19.97 8.69
C GLY A 301 22.13 21.01 7.72
N ARG A 302 21.46 20.58 6.63
CA ARG A 302 20.80 21.47 5.65
C ARG A 302 19.42 21.93 6.16
N LEU A 303 19.42 22.57 7.32
CA LEU A 303 18.22 22.88 8.09
C LEU A 303 17.19 23.76 7.35
N PRO A 304 17.55 24.82 6.61
CA PRO A 304 16.56 25.63 5.89
C PRO A 304 15.77 24.82 4.84
N ASP A 305 16.47 23.95 4.10
CA ASP A 305 15.86 23.07 3.10
C ASP A 305 14.99 22.00 3.77
N ALA A 306 15.48 21.42 4.88
CA ALA A 306 14.74 20.44 5.66
C ALA A 306 13.42 21.00 6.21
N LEU A 307 13.43 22.22 6.75
CA LEU A 307 12.24 22.90 7.28
C LEU A 307 11.20 23.16 6.19
N THR A 308 11.65 23.62 5.02
CA THR A 308 10.76 23.87 3.88
C THR A 308 10.13 22.57 3.39
N THR A 309 10.93 21.51 3.27
CA THR A 309 10.50 20.20 2.77
C THR A 309 9.52 19.52 3.74
N THR A 310 9.84 19.49 5.04
CA THR A 310 8.96 18.89 6.06
C THR A 310 7.66 19.66 6.26
N ARG A 311 7.68 21.00 6.13
CA ARG A 311 6.45 21.83 6.15
C ARG A 311 5.50 21.42 5.02
N GLN A 312 6.03 21.29 3.79
CA GLN A 312 5.25 20.85 2.64
C GLN A 312 4.64 19.46 2.86
N ALA A 313 5.41 18.52 3.44
CA ALA A 313 4.90 17.18 3.75
C ALA A 313 3.73 17.21 4.74
N VAL A 314 3.84 17.99 5.82
CA VAL A 314 2.77 18.13 6.83
C VAL A 314 1.50 18.75 6.23
N GLU A 315 1.63 19.75 5.36
CA GLU A 315 0.48 20.38 4.71
C GLU A 315 -0.32 19.37 3.86
N ILE A 316 0.36 18.61 3.01
CA ILE A 316 -0.28 17.55 2.20
C ILE A 316 -0.91 16.49 3.12
N ARG A 317 -0.20 16.05 4.17
CA ARG A 317 -0.74 15.04 5.10
C ARG A 317 -1.95 15.52 5.88
N ARG A 318 -2.03 16.80 6.25
CA ARG A 318 -3.23 17.37 6.88
C ARG A 318 -4.43 17.36 5.96
N GLN A 319 -4.25 17.67 4.67
CA GLN A 319 -5.33 17.62 3.69
C GLN A 319 -5.83 16.18 3.47
N LEU A 320 -4.91 15.22 3.36
CA LEU A 320 -5.23 13.81 3.22
C LEU A 320 -5.93 13.25 4.47
N ASP A 321 -5.41 13.54 5.65
CA ASP A 321 -6.02 13.12 6.93
C ASP A 321 -7.41 13.73 7.12
N ALA A 322 -7.61 15.01 6.81
CA ALA A 322 -8.94 15.61 6.86
C ALA A 322 -9.96 14.93 5.92
N ALA A 323 -9.51 14.41 4.78
CA ALA A 323 -10.35 13.67 3.85
C ALA A 323 -10.59 12.21 4.28
N ASN A 324 -9.61 11.56 4.91
CA ASN A 324 -9.69 10.17 5.36
C ASN A 324 -8.77 9.89 6.56
N PRO A 325 -9.20 10.22 7.79
CA PRO A 325 -8.34 10.12 8.96
C PRO A 325 -7.87 8.68 9.22
N ALA A 326 -8.75 7.71 9.01
CA ALA A 326 -8.46 6.29 9.25
C ALA A 326 -7.31 5.74 8.38
N ALA A 327 -7.09 6.30 7.19
CA ALA A 327 -6.01 5.87 6.31
C ALA A 327 -4.70 6.64 6.53
N PHE A 328 -4.77 7.91 6.93
CA PHE A 328 -3.62 8.81 6.89
C PHE A 328 -3.13 9.30 8.27
N GLU A 329 -3.84 9.01 9.36
CA GLU A 329 -3.43 9.38 10.72
C GLU A 329 -2.00 8.92 11.07
N PRO A 330 -1.56 7.67 10.80
CA PRO A 330 -0.19 7.24 11.10
C PRO A 330 0.87 8.04 10.36
N ASP A 331 0.61 8.36 9.09
CA ASP A 331 1.54 9.10 8.28
C ASP A 331 1.59 10.59 8.65
N LEU A 332 0.45 11.17 9.03
CA LEU A 332 0.41 12.53 9.58
C LEU A 332 1.20 12.61 10.90
N ALA A 333 1.02 11.63 11.79
CA ALA A 333 1.75 11.56 13.05
C ALA A 333 3.27 11.53 12.81
N ARG A 334 3.74 10.74 11.84
CA ARG A 334 5.14 10.66 11.45
C ARG A 334 5.65 11.95 10.82
N ALA A 335 4.89 12.57 9.92
CA ALA A 335 5.27 13.84 9.31
C ALA A 335 5.41 14.96 10.35
N LEU A 336 4.47 15.04 11.31
CA LEU A 336 4.51 15.99 12.43
C LEU A 336 5.71 15.73 13.34
N TRP A 337 6.03 14.47 13.62
CA TRP A 337 7.20 14.10 14.42
C TRP A 337 8.50 14.58 13.75
N VAL A 338 8.70 14.24 12.47
CA VAL A 338 9.90 14.65 11.73
C VAL A 338 9.98 16.17 11.65
N PHE A 339 8.87 16.87 11.38
CA PHE A 339 8.82 18.33 11.39
C PHE A 339 9.23 18.93 12.73
N ALA A 340 8.74 18.39 13.85
CA ALA A 340 9.13 18.81 15.19
C ALA A 340 10.63 18.55 15.46
N ARG A 341 11.14 17.39 15.04
CA ARG A 341 12.57 17.01 15.17
C ARG A 341 13.49 17.97 14.42
N VAL A 342 13.15 18.31 13.17
CA VAL A 342 13.94 19.24 12.35
C VAL A 342 13.98 20.63 13.00
N ARG A 343 12.84 21.13 13.48
CA ARG A 343 12.77 22.43 14.18
C ARG A 343 13.57 22.43 15.49
N SER A 344 13.47 21.36 16.30
CA SER A 344 14.27 21.23 17.53
C SER A 344 15.76 21.24 17.24
N THR A 345 16.18 20.52 16.20
CA THR A 345 17.58 20.42 15.78
C THR A 345 18.13 21.78 15.35
N GLY A 346 17.34 22.56 14.61
CA GLY A 346 17.71 23.91 14.20
C GLY A 346 17.48 25.01 15.24
N GLN A 347 16.91 24.68 16.41
CA GLN A 347 16.53 25.65 17.45
C GLN A 347 15.66 26.81 16.91
N VAL A 348 14.78 26.51 15.95
CA VAL A 348 13.91 27.50 15.31
C VAL A 348 12.45 27.24 15.64
N GLU A 349 11.72 28.30 15.98
CA GLU A 349 10.27 28.23 16.21
C GLU A 349 9.91 27.09 17.20
N LEU A 350 10.62 27.04 18.34
CA LEU A 350 10.46 26.00 19.36
C LEU A 350 9.00 25.82 19.84
N PRO A 351 8.17 26.88 20.00
CA PRO A 351 6.75 26.70 20.31
C PRO A 351 5.98 25.89 19.25
N GLN A 352 6.26 26.13 17.98
CA GLN A 352 5.68 25.39 16.86
C GLN A 352 6.21 23.96 16.80
N ALA A 353 7.51 23.76 17.11
CA ALA A 353 8.11 22.43 17.25
C ALA A 353 7.42 21.63 18.36
N LEU A 354 7.19 22.24 19.52
CA LEU A 354 6.52 21.64 20.66
C LEU A 354 5.08 21.25 20.31
N THR A 355 4.34 22.17 19.68
CA THR A 355 2.95 21.94 19.26
C THR A 355 2.87 20.74 18.30
N ALA A 356 3.71 20.71 17.27
CA ALA A 356 3.73 19.60 16.31
C ALA A 356 4.15 18.27 16.97
N GLY A 357 5.13 18.31 17.87
CA GLY A 357 5.57 17.13 18.63
C GLY A 357 4.47 16.58 19.53
N GLN A 358 3.74 17.44 20.24
CA GLN A 358 2.61 17.04 21.09
C GLN A 358 1.46 16.46 20.26
N GLN A 359 1.13 17.06 19.11
CA GLN A 359 0.15 16.50 18.18
C GLN A 359 0.56 15.10 17.72
N SER A 360 1.82 14.93 17.31
CA SER A 360 2.36 13.63 16.91
C SER A 360 2.25 12.58 18.02
N VAL A 361 2.64 12.92 19.26
CA VAL A 361 2.51 12.04 20.42
C VAL A 361 1.06 11.62 20.63
N ALA A 362 0.11 12.56 20.58
CA ALA A 362 -1.31 12.25 20.76
C ALA A 362 -1.85 11.27 19.70
N HIS A 363 -1.45 11.42 18.44
CA HIS A 363 -1.78 10.46 17.39
C HIS A 363 -1.14 9.09 17.68
N PHE A 364 0.16 9.04 17.95
CA PHE A 364 0.85 7.78 18.24
C PHE A 364 0.36 7.08 19.51
N GLU A 365 -0.12 7.80 20.52
CA GLU A 365 -0.76 7.21 21.70
C GLU A 365 -2.03 6.47 21.31
N ARG A 366 -2.91 7.07 20.50
CA ARG A 366 -4.12 6.39 20.00
C ARG A 366 -3.78 5.16 19.17
N LEU A 367 -2.79 5.27 18.28
CA LEU A 367 -2.33 4.16 17.44
C LEU A 367 -1.69 3.03 18.27
N PHE A 368 -0.92 3.39 19.30
CA PHE A 368 -0.28 2.44 20.21
C PHE A 368 -1.31 1.65 21.02
N GLN A 369 -2.42 2.26 21.46
CA GLN A 369 -3.48 1.52 22.16
C GLN A 369 -4.08 0.42 21.29
N GLN A 370 -4.13 0.62 19.97
CA GLN A 370 -4.64 -0.38 19.03
C GLN A 370 -3.56 -1.37 18.63
N TRP A 371 -2.32 -0.91 18.42
CA TRP A 371 -1.23 -1.71 17.87
C TRP A 371 0.10 -1.46 18.59
N PRO A 372 0.26 -1.95 19.83
CA PRO A 372 1.42 -1.65 20.67
C PRO A 372 2.75 -2.07 20.03
N ARG A 373 2.79 -3.23 19.37
CA ARG A 373 4.01 -3.76 18.74
C ARG A 373 4.49 -2.92 17.56
N VAL A 374 3.56 -2.28 16.83
CA VAL A 374 3.87 -1.53 15.61
C VAL A 374 4.35 -0.12 15.98
N PHE A 375 3.65 0.57 16.88
CA PHE A 375 3.90 1.99 17.15
C PHE A 375 4.72 2.28 18.42
N ALA A 376 5.26 1.25 19.10
CA ALA A 376 6.09 1.44 20.29
C ALA A 376 7.34 2.31 20.03
N GLY A 377 8.01 2.08 18.89
CA GLY A 377 9.20 2.82 18.48
C GLY A 377 8.88 4.27 18.16
N ASP A 378 7.87 4.49 17.33
CA ASP A 378 7.42 5.81 16.91
C ASP A 378 6.97 6.67 18.09
N LEU A 379 6.15 6.12 18.99
CA LEU A 379 5.68 6.83 20.18
C LEU A 379 6.86 7.24 21.09
N ARG A 380 7.82 6.34 21.28
CA ARG A 380 9.03 6.62 22.07
C ARG A 380 9.84 7.75 21.44
N GLY A 381 10.04 7.69 20.12
CA GLY A 381 10.77 8.72 19.38
C GLY A 381 10.10 10.08 19.43
N ALA A 382 8.79 10.14 19.22
CA ALA A 382 8.01 11.37 19.31
C ALA A 382 8.06 12.00 20.71
N ARG A 383 7.91 11.18 21.76
CA ARG A 383 8.05 11.63 23.16
C ARG A 383 9.46 12.15 23.47
N ALA A 384 10.50 11.49 22.96
CA ALA A 384 11.87 11.93 23.12
C ALA A 384 12.12 13.29 22.46
N THR A 385 11.56 13.52 21.25
CA THR A 385 11.62 14.82 20.58
C THR A 385 10.90 15.91 21.37
N VAL A 386 9.70 15.65 21.90
CA VAL A 386 8.99 16.62 22.75
C VAL A 386 9.80 16.96 24.00
N ALA A 387 10.39 15.96 24.66
CA ALA A 387 11.23 16.17 25.83
C ALA A 387 12.49 16.99 25.51
N ASP A 388 13.10 16.79 24.34
CA ASP A 388 14.24 17.58 23.85
C ASP A 388 13.85 19.04 23.59
N VAL A 389 12.71 19.29 22.93
CA VAL A 389 12.19 20.66 22.71
C VAL A 389 11.92 21.37 24.04
N LEU A 390 11.31 20.70 25.00
CA LEU A 390 11.03 21.25 26.34
C LEU A 390 12.28 21.59 27.14
N LYS A 391 13.40 20.91 26.91
CA LYS A 391 14.69 21.23 27.55
C LYS A 391 15.37 22.45 26.93
N ARG A 392 15.02 22.79 25.69
CA ARG A 392 15.61 23.89 24.90
C ARG A 392 14.76 25.17 24.89
N SER A 393 13.50 25.05 25.31
CA SER A 393 12.55 26.16 25.46
C SER A 393 12.64 26.72 26.87
#